data_AF-A0A356CIN9-F1
#
_entry.id   AF-A0A356CIN9-F1
#
_cell.length_a   1.000
_cell.length_b   1.000
_cell.length_c   1.000
_cell.angle_alpha   90.00
_cell.angle_beta   90.00
_cell.angle_gamma   90.00
#
_symmetry.space_group_name_H-M   'P 1'
#
loop_
_entity.id
_entity.type
_entity.pdbx_description
1 polymer ?
#
loop_
_entity_poly.entity_id
_entity_poly.type
_entity_poly.pdbx_seq_one_letter_code
_entity_poly.pdbx_strand_id
1 'polypeptide(L)'
;MKNPCHKKRVAALRRIEGQINGVIRMIESGQYCIDILNQTKAVKNALVTVETKILEAHLSNCVHDSFVDPNTADKKIEELIKVLKKN
;
A
#
# COMPACT_ATOMS: atom_id res chain seq x y z
N MET A 1 -11.94 20.05 -0.65
CA MET A 1 -10.91 19.07 -1.06
C MET A 1 -11.55 17.70 -1.23
N LYS A 2 -11.42 17.06 -2.39
CA LYS A 2 -11.89 15.69 -2.62
C LYS A 2 -10.69 14.75 -2.47
N ASN A 3 -10.75 13.82 -1.52
CA ASN A 3 -9.71 12.79 -1.38
C ASN A 3 -9.58 11.98 -2.68
N PRO A 4 -8.36 11.62 -3.12
CA PRO A 4 -8.17 10.78 -4.29
C PRO A 4 -8.98 9.47 -4.17
N CYS A 5 -9.64 9.08 -5.26
CA CYS A 5 -10.41 7.84 -5.30
C CYS A 5 -9.47 6.65 -5.52
N HIS A 6 -9.41 5.74 -4.55
CA HIS A 6 -8.57 4.53 -4.64
C HIS A 6 -9.36 3.26 -4.98
N LYS A 7 -10.62 3.36 -5.42
CA LYS A 7 -11.47 2.18 -5.74
C LYS A 7 -10.80 1.19 -6.70
N LYS A 8 -9.97 1.67 -7.63
CA LYS A 8 -9.19 0.83 -8.56
C LYS A 8 -8.19 -0.11 -7.87
N ARG A 9 -7.85 0.12 -6.60
CA ARG A 9 -6.93 -0.72 -5.80
C ARG A 9 -7.62 -1.92 -5.15
N VAL A 10 -8.96 -1.91 -5.02
CA VAL A 10 -9.73 -3.01 -4.43
C VAL A 10 -9.48 -4.34 -5.14
N ALA A 11 -9.37 -4.34 -6.47
CA ALA A 11 -9.07 -5.56 -7.22
C ALA A 11 -7.68 -6.16 -6.88
N ALA A 12 -6.68 -5.32 -6.58
CA ALA A 12 -5.37 -5.80 -6.15
C ALA A 12 -5.44 -6.34 -4.72
N LEU A 13 -6.15 -5.67 -3.82
CA LEU A 13 -6.36 -6.13 -2.44
C LEU A 13 -7.10 -7.48 -2.39
N ARG A 14 -8.11 -7.71 -3.24
CA ARG A 14 -8.77 -9.02 -3.36
C ARG A 14 -7.83 -10.14 -3.83
N ARG A 15 -6.85 -9.82 -4.68
CA ARG A 15 -5.83 -10.82 -5.06
C ARG A 15 -4.90 -11.12 -3.89
N ILE A 16 -4.48 -10.09 -3.15
CA ILE A 16 -3.65 -10.23 -1.94
C ILE A 16 -4.37 -11.07 -0.89
N GLU A 17 -5.67 -10.85 -0.66
CA GLU A 17 -6.52 -11.68 0.20
C GLU A 17 -6.50 -13.15 -0.22
N GLY A 18 -6.64 -13.43 -1.52
CA GLY A 18 -6.50 -14.79 -2.06
C GLY A 18 -5.12 -15.41 -1.81
N GLN A 19 -4.05 -14.62 -1.93
CA GLN A 19 -2.69 -15.07 -1.64
C GLN A 19 -2.47 -15.35 -0.14
N ILE A 20 -3.02 -14.51 0.75
CA ILE A 20 -3.00 -14.74 2.21
C ILE A 20 -3.72 -16.04 2.55
N ASN A 21 -4.92 -16.26 1.99
CA ASN A 21 -5.64 -17.52 2.14
C ASN A 21 -4.84 -18.73 1.61
N GLY A 22 -4.04 -18.53 0.56
CA GLY A 22 -3.08 -19.50 0.08
C GLY A 22 -2.04 -19.84 1.14
N VAL A 23 -1.34 -18.84 1.68
CA VAL A 23 -0.32 -19.01 2.74
C VAL A 23 -0.90 -19.73 3.97
N ILE A 24 -2.11 -19.38 4.41
CA ILE A 24 -2.79 -20.06 5.52
C ILE A 24 -2.91 -21.56 5.24
N ARG A 25 -3.43 -21.96 4.07
CA ARG A 25 -3.54 -23.38 3.69
C ARG A 25 -2.18 -24.08 3.62
N MET A 26 -1.14 -23.39 3.15
CA MET A 26 0.22 -23.96 3.10
C MET A 26 0.71 -24.30 4.51
N ILE A 27 0.46 -23.43 5.48
CA ILE A 27 0.82 -23.64 6.88
C ILE A 27 0.00 -24.79 7.49
N GLU A 28 -1.33 -24.76 7.31
CA GLU A 28 -2.23 -25.81 7.81
C GLU A 28 -1.88 -27.19 7.24
N SER A 29 -1.40 -27.24 6.00
CA SER A 29 -0.99 -28.47 5.32
C SER A 29 0.46 -28.89 5.62
N GLY A 30 1.19 -28.16 6.46
CA GLY A 30 2.58 -28.46 6.80
C GLY A 30 3.55 -28.39 5.62
N GLN A 31 3.33 -27.47 4.67
CA GLN A 31 4.20 -27.32 3.51
C GLN A 31 5.60 -26.84 3.86
N TYR A 32 6.53 -27.00 2.91
CA TYR A 32 7.94 -26.69 3.12
C TYR A 32 8.18 -25.21 3.45
N CYS A 33 9.00 -24.96 4.46
CA CYS A 33 9.22 -23.62 5.02
C CYS A 33 9.65 -22.58 3.98
N ILE A 34 10.51 -22.96 3.02
CA ILE A 34 11.00 -22.03 2.00
C ILE A 34 9.88 -21.60 1.06
N ASP A 35 8.93 -22.48 0.74
CA ASP A 35 7.80 -22.14 -0.13
C ASP A 35 6.84 -21.17 0.57
N ILE A 36 6.58 -21.40 1.86
CA ILE A 36 5.78 -20.50 2.71
C ILE A 36 6.45 -19.13 2.79
N LEU A 37 7.77 -19.08 3.02
CA LEU A 37 8.54 -17.83 3.08
C LEU A 37 8.49 -17.09 1.73
N ASN A 38 8.65 -17.80 0.62
CA ASN A 38 8.56 -17.22 -0.72
C ASN A 38 7.17 -16.63 -0.98
N GLN A 39 6.10 -17.33 -0.62
CA GLN A 39 4.75 -16.79 -0.81
C GLN A 39 4.42 -15.63 0.13
N THR A 40 4.89 -15.68 1.36
CA THR A 40 4.74 -14.57 2.31
C THR A 40 5.45 -13.31 1.79
N LYS A 41 6.64 -13.47 1.20
CA LYS A 41 7.37 -12.37 0.54
C LYS A 41 6.62 -11.83 -0.68
N ALA A 42 6.00 -12.69 -1.47
CA ALA A 42 5.16 -12.26 -2.59
C ALA A 42 3.95 -11.42 -2.13
N VAL A 43 3.27 -11.85 -1.06
CA VAL A 43 2.17 -11.09 -0.42
C VAL A 43 2.67 -9.72 0.04
N LYS A 44 3.79 -9.67 0.76
CA LYS A 44 4.39 -8.41 1.24
C LYS A 44 4.68 -7.44 0.08
N ASN A 45 5.32 -7.91 -0.98
CA ASN A 45 5.66 -7.09 -2.14
C ASN A 45 4.42 -6.58 -2.88
N ALA A 46 3.38 -7.39 -2.97
CA ALA A 46 2.10 -6.97 -3.55
C ALA A 46 1.43 -5.87 -2.71
N LEU A 47 1.50 -5.97 -1.38
CA LEU A 47 0.98 -4.94 -0.48
C LEU A 47 1.76 -3.63 -0.62
N VAL A 48 3.10 -3.69 -0.62
CA VAL A 48 3.96 -2.51 -0.86
C VAL A 48 3.60 -1.84 -2.18
N THR A 49 3.34 -2.61 -3.24
CA THR A 49 2.91 -2.05 -4.54
C THR A 49 1.59 -1.29 -4.46
N VAL A 50 0.63 -1.77 -3.64
CA VAL A 50 -0.64 -1.06 -3.44
C VAL A 50 -0.42 0.23 -2.66
N GLU A 51 0.38 0.17 -1.60
CA GLU A 51 0.76 1.30 -0.76
C GLU A 51 1.44 2.40 -1.60
N THR A 52 2.46 2.05 -2.38
CA THR A 52 3.16 3.00 -3.27
C THR A 52 2.20 3.68 -4.23
N LYS A 53 1.23 2.97 -4.81
CA LYS A 53 0.25 3.56 -5.73
C LYS A 53 -0.77 4.47 -5.03
N ILE A 54 -1.04 4.24 -3.76
CA ILE A 54 -1.88 5.15 -2.96
C ILE A 54 -1.09 6.42 -2.66
N LEU A 55 0.17 6.25 -2.24
CA LEU A 55 1.12 7.33 -1.98
C LEU A 55 1.34 8.23 -3.20
N GLU A 56 1.63 7.65 -4.36
CA GLU A 56 1.77 8.38 -5.64
C GLU A 56 0.54 9.22 -5.93
N ALA A 57 -0.66 8.64 -5.84
CA ALA A 57 -1.91 9.37 -6.08
C ALA A 57 -2.16 10.48 -5.05
N HIS A 58 -1.75 10.28 -3.79
CA HIS A 58 -1.81 11.31 -2.77
C HIS A 58 -0.85 12.47 -3.08
N LEU A 59 0.40 12.16 -3.45
CA LEU A 59 1.41 13.15 -3.82
C LEU A 59 1.01 13.94 -5.06
N SER A 60 0.56 13.27 -6.13
CA SER A 60 0.14 13.95 -7.37
C SER A 60 -1.01 14.93 -7.13
N ASN A 61 -1.98 14.57 -6.29
CA ASN A 61 -3.09 15.46 -5.96
C ASN A 61 -2.70 16.57 -4.98
N CYS A 62 -1.88 16.28 -3.97
CA CYS A 62 -1.48 17.29 -2.98
C CYS A 62 -0.53 18.32 -3.59
N VAL A 63 0.43 17.90 -4.43
CA VAL A 63 1.35 18.82 -5.14
C VAL A 63 0.57 19.70 -6.13
N HIS A 64 -0.45 19.16 -6.80
CA HIS A 64 -1.31 19.97 -7.67
C HIS A 64 -2.12 21.02 -6.89
N ASP A 65 -2.61 20.68 -5.70
CA ASP A 65 -3.31 21.63 -4.82
C ASP A 65 -2.36 22.63 -4.12
N SER A 66 -1.04 22.37 -4.11
CA SER A 66 -0.02 23.17 -3.42
C SER A 66 0.30 24.50 -4.12
N PHE A 67 -0.10 24.68 -5.38
CA PHE A 67 0.06 25.95 -6.10
C PHE A 67 -0.90 27.05 -5.60
N VAL A 68 -1.78 26.74 -4.65
CA VAL A 68 -2.79 27.67 -4.12
C VAL A 68 -2.36 28.29 -2.77
N ASP A 69 -1.56 27.60 -1.95
CA ASP A 69 -0.98 28.12 -0.68
C ASP A 69 0.22 27.26 -0.18
N PRO A 70 1.45 27.81 -0.10
CA PRO A 70 2.65 27.10 0.35
C PRO A 70 2.56 26.50 1.77
N ASN A 71 1.91 27.18 2.71
CA ASN A 71 1.83 26.70 4.11
C ASN A 71 0.97 25.44 4.26
N THR A 72 0.04 25.22 3.33
CA THR A 72 -0.83 24.06 3.30
C THR A 72 -0.12 22.84 2.69
N ALA A 73 0.88 23.06 1.82
CA ALA A 73 1.67 21.99 1.21
C ALA A 73 2.58 21.30 2.24
N ASP A 74 3.31 22.08 3.03
CA ASP A 74 4.28 21.56 4.01
C ASP A 74 3.63 20.67 5.06
N LYS A 75 2.44 21.04 5.56
CA LYS A 75 1.68 20.22 6.52
C LYS A 75 1.28 18.86 5.96
N LYS A 76 0.89 18.80 4.68
CA LYS A 76 0.52 17.53 4.03
C LYS A 76 1.73 16.65 3.76
N ILE A 77 2.85 17.25 3.38
CA ILE A 77 4.13 16.54 3.23
C ILE A 77 4.60 15.96 4.57
N GLU A 78 4.50 16.73 5.66
CA GLU A 78 4.83 16.24 7.01
C GLU A 78 3.95 15.05 7.45
N GLU A 79 2.64 15.10 7.19
CA GLU A 79 1.73 13.98 7.48
C GLU A 79 2.16 12.71 6.74
N LEU A 80 2.56 12.86 5.48
CA LEU A 80 3.06 11.76 4.65
C LEU A 80 4.39 11.20 5.14
N ILE A 81 5.33 12.06 5.52
CA ILE A 81 6.62 11.67 6.09
C ILE A 81 6.42 10.88 7.38
N LYS A 82 5.43 11.24 8.21
CA LYS A 82 5.11 10.48 9.44
C LYS A 82 4.63 9.05 9.14
N VAL A 83 3.87 8.84 8.06
CA VAL A 83 3.44 7.50 7.63
C VAL A 83 4.65 6.69 7.15
N LEU A 84 5.53 7.29 6.35
CA LEU A 84 6.71 6.61 5.78
C LEU A 84 7.79 6.27 6.81
N LYS A 85 7.97 7.11 7.83
CA LYS A 85 8.93 6.87 8.94
C LYS A 85 8.45 5.81 9.93
N LYS A 86 7.19 5.39 9.86
CA LYS A 86 6.61 4.42 10.79
C LYS A 86 6.92 2.99 10.32
N ASN A 87 8.21 2.64 10.26
CA ASN A 87 8.73 1.29 10.04
C ASN A 87 10.01 1.10 10.84
#